data_AF-B8CES3-F1
#
_entry.id   AF-B8CES3-F1
#
_cell.length_a   1.000
_cell.length_b   1.000
_cell.length_c   1.000
_cell.angle_alpha   90.00
_cell.angle_beta   90.00
_cell.angle_gamma   90.00
#
_symmetry.space_group_name_H-M   'P 1'
#
loop_
_entity.id
_entity.type
_entity.pdbx_description
1 polymer ?
#
loop_
_entity_poly.entity_id
_entity_poly.type
_entity_poly.pdbx_seq_one_letter_code
_entity_poly.pdbx_strand_id
1 'polypeptide(L)'
;MASLSSDNTNTSFNSPSEKRPAQAINYRQVLVQWLRGHNIAGDTDDLLLKHKNKEAKMFLMLAKKHKRPNALNEVFTQRMEDIDIKDYQSLTETYLSVFFPSDIQQVGVLLKKYKGNEKELFSKLSDNFHACNPFDMPKAINYEQVLTNFLREHDPAKVGDVPSTLKQCKGKEAILFSVLAQRYGAPNALNSVLLSRLESVEQPLDNLALAKMYLSVFNPSCVNRAKELLSQYNGRESDLFAKLAEKFRAINPIEHARIQSNVSRAASKASPCRERSARTNPVPQSPGIAV
;
A
#
# COMPACT_ATOMS: atom_id res chain seq x y z
N MET A 1 -18.94 -11.15 67.50
CA MET A 1 -17.76 -10.35 67.09
C MET A 1 -17.17 -11.00 65.85
N ALA A 2 -17.01 -10.20 64.78
CA ALA A 2 -16.09 -10.35 63.63
C ALA A 2 -16.09 -11.68 62.84
N SER A 3 -16.05 -11.75 61.52
CA SER A 3 -16.03 -10.77 60.43
C SER A 3 -16.35 -11.53 59.13
N LEU A 4 -16.97 -10.83 58.19
CA LEU A 4 -17.10 -11.18 56.79
C LEU A 4 -15.73 -11.33 56.12
N SER A 5 -15.59 -12.26 55.17
CA SER A 5 -14.65 -12.10 54.04
C SER A 5 -15.11 -12.93 52.84
N SER A 6 -15.40 -12.20 51.78
CA SER A 6 -15.87 -12.64 50.48
C SER A 6 -14.72 -13.01 49.55
N ASP A 7 -15.03 -13.87 48.59
CA ASP A 7 -14.52 -14.06 47.23
C ASP A 7 -13.25 -13.31 46.78
N ASN A 8 -12.32 -14.08 46.23
CA ASN A 8 -11.34 -13.54 45.28
C ASN A 8 -11.05 -14.56 44.16
N THR A 9 -11.92 -14.60 43.15
CA THR A 9 -11.65 -15.25 41.86
C THR A 9 -10.94 -14.24 40.95
N ASN A 10 -9.63 -14.44 40.83
CA ASN A 10 -8.77 -13.73 39.90
C ASN A 10 -8.64 -14.56 38.62
N THR A 11 -9.31 -14.19 37.53
CA THR A 11 -8.70 -14.34 36.20
C THR A 11 -9.26 -13.33 35.22
N SER A 12 -8.34 -12.46 34.81
CA SER A 12 -8.48 -11.24 34.05
C SER A 12 -9.19 -11.40 32.70
N PHE A 13 -10.10 -10.45 32.47
CA PHE A 13 -10.79 -10.18 31.22
C PHE A 13 -9.81 -9.83 30.09
N ASN A 14 -10.07 -10.41 28.92
CA ASN A 14 -9.64 -9.87 27.63
C ASN A 14 -10.02 -8.39 27.54
N SER A 15 -9.02 -7.51 27.53
CA SER A 15 -9.22 -6.09 27.30
C SER A 15 -9.38 -5.84 25.79
N PRO A 16 -10.46 -5.16 25.36
CA PRO A 16 -10.60 -4.72 23.98
C PRO A 16 -9.61 -3.58 23.69
N SER A 17 -9.04 -3.63 22.49
CA SER A 17 -8.12 -2.64 21.91
C SER A 17 -8.41 -1.20 22.34
N GLU A 18 -7.58 -0.69 23.23
CA GLU A 18 -7.58 0.70 23.68
C GLU A 18 -7.22 1.58 22.47
N LYS A 19 -8.23 2.25 21.89
CA LYS A 19 -8.04 3.24 20.82
C LYS A 19 -7.13 4.34 21.36
N ARG A 20 -5.86 4.38 20.92
CA ARG A 20 -4.92 5.46 21.23
C ARG A 20 -5.62 6.82 20.99
N PRO A 21 -5.65 7.73 21.96
CA PRO A 21 -6.28 9.04 21.76
C PRO A 21 -5.60 9.76 20.60
N ALA A 22 -6.40 10.37 19.72
CA ALA A 22 -5.91 11.10 18.56
C ALA A 22 -4.91 12.17 19.01
N GLN A 23 -3.62 11.92 18.81
CA GLN A 23 -2.55 12.82 19.23
C GLN A 23 -2.76 14.18 18.54
N ALA A 24 -2.73 15.28 19.31
CA ALA A 24 -2.93 16.61 18.75
C ALA A 24 -1.83 16.91 17.70
N ILE A 25 -2.22 17.46 16.54
CA ILE A 25 -1.25 17.79 15.48
C ILE A 25 -0.43 19.00 15.93
N ASN A 26 0.89 18.84 15.95
CA ASN A 26 1.80 19.96 16.19
C ASN A 26 1.98 20.77 14.89
N TYR A 27 1.02 21.65 14.59
CA TYR A 27 1.03 22.46 13.37
C TYR A 27 2.28 23.31 13.21
N ARG A 28 2.88 23.77 14.32
CA ARG A 28 4.13 24.55 14.28
C ARG A 28 5.28 23.75 13.72
N GLN A 29 5.50 22.54 14.24
CA GLN A 29 6.56 21.67 13.77
C GLN A 29 6.39 21.33 12.28
N VAL A 30 5.16 20.99 11.87
CA VAL A 30 4.83 20.67 10.47
C VAL A 30 5.11 21.87 9.55
N LEU A 31 4.72 23.08 9.96
CA LEU A 31 4.93 24.29 9.16
C LEU A 31 6.40 24.63 9.00
N VAL A 32 7.20 24.55 10.08
CA VAL A 32 8.64 24.80 10.02
C VAL A 32 9.35 23.81 9.10
N GLN A 33 9.03 22.51 9.22
CA GLN A 33 9.62 21.48 8.37
C GLN A 33 9.28 21.71 6.90
N TRP A 34 8.03 22.03 6.60
CA TRP A 34 7.58 22.27 5.23
C TRP A 34 8.19 23.52 4.60
N LEU A 35 8.23 24.65 5.33
CA LEU A 35 8.84 25.90 4.84
C LEU A 35 10.34 25.71 4.59
N ARG A 36 11.05 25.06 5.52
CA ARG A 36 12.48 24.74 5.37
C ARG A 36 12.73 23.83 4.17
N GLY A 37 11.94 22.76 4.03
CA GLY A 37 12.08 21.80 2.93
C GLY A 37 11.88 22.40 1.55
N HIS A 38 11.14 23.51 1.45
CA HIS A 38 10.85 24.20 0.19
C HIS A 38 11.58 25.54 0.04
N ASN A 39 12.48 25.89 0.96
CA ASN A 39 13.21 27.16 0.98
C ASN A 39 12.29 28.40 0.92
N ILE A 40 11.16 28.36 1.64
CA ILE A 40 10.21 29.46 1.71
C ILE A 40 10.47 30.23 3.00
N ALA A 41 10.78 31.53 2.88
CA ALA A 41 10.88 32.42 4.03
C ALA A 41 9.48 32.77 4.55
N GLY A 42 9.28 32.70 5.86
CA GLY A 42 8.03 33.09 6.49
C GLY A 42 8.11 33.03 8.02
N ASP A 43 7.46 33.99 8.68
CA ASP A 43 7.27 33.95 10.13
C ASP A 43 6.19 32.92 10.45
N THR A 44 6.64 31.80 11.01
CA THR A 44 5.78 30.67 11.36
C THR A 44 4.77 31.05 12.45
N ASP A 45 5.20 31.84 13.43
CA ASP A 45 4.39 32.14 14.61
C ASP A 45 3.30 33.15 14.25
N ASP A 46 3.60 34.15 13.41
CA ASP A 46 2.60 35.08 12.86
C ASP A 46 1.56 34.38 11.95
N LEU A 47 1.99 33.44 11.10
CA LEU A 47 1.10 32.64 10.26
C LEU A 47 0.13 31.79 11.09
N LEU A 48 0.63 31.12 12.13
CA LEU A 48 -0.21 30.32 13.02
C LEU A 48 -1.16 31.18 13.84
N LEU A 49 -0.71 32.35 14.31
CA LEU A 49 -1.54 33.28 15.06
C LEU A 49 -2.71 33.80 14.21
N LYS A 50 -2.43 34.18 12.94
CA LYS A 50 -3.45 34.63 11.98
C LYS A 50 -4.47 33.56 11.62
N HIS A 51 -4.06 32.30 11.68
CA HIS A 51 -4.89 31.14 11.31
C HIS A 51 -5.26 30.24 12.48
N LYS A 52 -5.34 30.79 13.70
CA LYS A 52 -5.77 30.05 14.89
C LYS A 52 -7.12 29.37 14.67
N ASN A 53 -7.20 28.08 14.96
CA ASN A 53 -8.34 27.18 14.71
C ASN A 53 -8.69 26.94 13.22
N LYS A 54 -7.87 27.44 12.30
CA LYS A 54 -7.99 27.28 10.84
C LYS A 54 -6.65 26.85 10.24
N GLU A 55 -5.78 26.23 11.04
CA GLU A 55 -4.42 25.86 10.67
C GLU A 55 -4.43 24.88 9.49
N ALA A 56 -5.32 23.88 9.49
CA ALA A 56 -5.46 22.94 8.38
C ALA A 56 -5.81 23.65 7.05
N LYS A 57 -6.68 24.67 7.11
CA LYS A 57 -7.02 25.50 5.94
C LYS A 57 -5.86 26.39 5.51
N MET A 58 -5.01 26.84 6.43
CA MET A 58 -3.78 27.57 6.09
C MET A 58 -2.82 26.68 5.27
N PHE A 59 -2.61 25.42 5.67
CA PHE A 59 -1.75 24.51 4.90
C PHE A 59 -2.26 24.28 3.48
N LEU A 60 -3.58 24.17 3.29
CA LEU A 60 -4.21 24.13 1.98
C LEU A 60 -3.88 25.38 1.13
N MET A 61 -4.00 26.57 1.73
CA MET A 61 -3.71 27.83 1.02
C MET A 61 -2.24 27.92 0.62
N LEU A 62 -1.32 27.49 1.49
CA LEU A 62 0.12 27.45 1.20
C LEU A 62 0.43 26.45 0.08
N ALA A 63 -0.17 25.26 0.11
CA ALA A 63 -0.03 24.25 -0.92
C ALA A 63 -0.44 24.79 -2.30
N LYS A 64 -1.61 25.45 -2.38
CA LYS A 64 -2.11 26.08 -3.61
C LYS A 64 -1.22 27.24 -4.07
N LYS A 65 -0.84 28.13 -3.15
CA LYS A 65 0.00 29.30 -3.44
C LYS A 65 1.36 28.93 -4.02
N HIS A 66 1.99 27.89 -3.47
CA HIS A 66 3.32 27.47 -3.87
C HIS A 66 3.33 26.32 -4.89
N LYS A 67 2.15 25.82 -5.32
CA LYS A 67 2.01 24.63 -6.18
C LYS A 67 2.79 23.43 -5.63
N ARG A 68 2.71 23.22 -4.32
CA ARG A 68 3.42 22.16 -3.57
C ARG A 68 2.41 21.24 -2.90
N PRO A 69 2.79 19.98 -2.60
CA PRO A 69 1.95 19.09 -1.83
C PRO A 69 1.65 19.68 -0.45
N ASN A 70 0.45 19.38 0.04
CA ASN A 70 0.03 19.80 1.36
C ASN A 70 0.95 19.19 2.44
N ALA A 71 1.46 20.04 3.35
CA ALA A 71 2.36 19.61 4.42
C ALA A 71 1.73 18.55 5.33
N LEU A 72 0.40 18.57 5.47
CA LEU A 72 -0.33 17.63 6.29
C LEU A 72 -0.40 16.22 5.68
N ASN A 73 -0.01 16.04 4.42
CA ASN A 73 0.06 14.72 3.78
C ASN A 73 1.01 13.77 4.53
N GLU A 74 2.14 14.27 5.03
CA GLU A 74 3.09 13.46 5.79
C GLU A 74 2.48 13.00 7.12
N VAL A 75 1.78 13.90 7.82
CA VAL A 75 1.09 13.59 9.08
C VAL A 75 -0.02 12.57 8.86
N PHE A 76 -0.80 12.73 7.80
CA PHE A 76 -1.85 11.77 7.43
C PHE A 76 -1.25 10.39 7.13
N THR A 77 -0.16 10.34 6.35
CA THR A 77 0.52 9.10 6.00
C THR A 77 1.00 8.33 7.23
N GLN A 78 1.57 9.04 8.21
CA GLN A 78 2.03 8.42 9.47
C GLN A 78 0.87 7.84 10.29
N ARG A 79 -0.29 8.51 10.30
CA ARG A 79 -1.48 8.01 11.02
C ARG A 79 -2.15 6.83 10.33
N MET A 80 -1.91 6.69 9.04
CA MET A 80 -2.44 5.61 8.20
C MET A 80 -1.68 4.29 8.32
N GLU A 81 -0.49 4.26 8.95
CA GLU A 81 0.32 3.03 9.07
C GLU A 81 -0.44 1.89 9.77
N ASP A 82 -1.31 2.22 10.73
CA ASP A 82 -2.04 1.24 11.56
C ASP A 82 -3.50 1.00 11.09
N ILE A 83 -3.98 1.67 10.03
CA ILE A 83 -5.39 1.65 9.63
C ILE A 83 -5.59 0.75 8.41
N ASP A 84 -6.54 -0.18 8.50
CA ASP A 84 -6.99 -0.94 7.32
C ASP A 84 -7.71 0.00 6.34
N ILE A 85 -7.26 0.02 5.09
CA ILE A 85 -7.87 0.81 3.99
C ILE A 85 -9.34 0.43 3.78
N LYS A 86 -9.76 -0.78 4.18
CA LYS A 86 -11.16 -1.23 4.14
C LYS A 86 -12.02 -0.73 5.31
N ASP A 87 -11.39 -0.26 6.40
CA ASP A 87 -12.10 0.40 7.48
C ASP A 87 -12.40 1.86 7.09
N TYR A 88 -13.43 2.03 6.26
CA TYR A 88 -13.83 3.34 5.75
C TYR A 88 -14.21 4.33 6.86
N GLN A 89 -14.64 3.84 8.03
CA GLN A 89 -14.97 4.69 9.15
C GLN A 89 -13.71 5.31 9.76
N SER A 90 -12.77 4.47 10.20
CA SER A 90 -11.51 4.96 10.77
C SER A 90 -10.70 5.75 9.75
N LEU A 91 -10.76 5.36 8.47
CA LEU A 91 -10.09 6.06 7.37
C LEU A 91 -10.66 7.49 7.18
N THR A 92 -11.98 7.63 7.14
CA THR A 92 -12.63 8.94 6.94
C THR A 92 -12.49 9.83 8.17
N GLU A 93 -12.62 9.27 9.38
CA GLU A 93 -12.36 9.99 10.63
C GLU A 93 -10.92 10.52 10.67
N THR A 94 -9.94 9.68 10.32
CA THR A 94 -8.54 10.08 10.30
C THR A 94 -8.28 11.15 9.25
N TYR A 95 -8.82 10.98 8.05
CA TYR A 95 -8.68 11.95 6.96
C TYR A 95 -9.22 13.32 7.34
N LEU A 96 -10.46 13.36 7.83
CA LEU A 96 -11.07 14.62 8.26
C LEU A 96 -10.37 15.16 9.50
N SER A 97 -9.92 14.35 10.45
CA SER A 97 -9.17 14.87 11.62
C SER A 97 -7.89 15.61 11.24
N VAL A 98 -7.23 15.21 10.15
CA VAL A 98 -5.98 15.82 9.70
C VAL A 98 -6.25 17.04 8.83
N PHE A 99 -7.15 16.92 7.84
CA PHE A 99 -7.35 17.98 6.85
C PHE A 99 -8.56 18.88 7.15
N PHE A 100 -9.58 18.38 7.86
CA PHE A 100 -10.88 19.03 8.16
C PHE A 100 -11.37 18.77 9.59
N PRO A 101 -10.63 19.20 10.62
CA PRO A 101 -11.01 18.90 12.00
C PRO A 101 -12.41 19.43 12.37
N SER A 102 -12.89 20.48 11.69
CA SER A 102 -14.24 21.00 11.86
C SER A 102 -15.35 20.10 11.30
N ASP A 103 -15.05 19.25 10.32
CA ASP A 103 -16.03 18.41 9.61
C ASP A 103 -16.00 16.95 10.07
N ILE A 104 -15.26 16.61 11.14
CA ILE A 104 -15.22 15.24 11.70
C ILE A 104 -16.64 14.72 12.00
N GLN A 105 -17.57 15.58 12.41
CA GLN A 105 -18.94 15.17 12.70
C GLN A 105 -19.71 14.74 11.44
N GLN A 106 -19.22 15.09 10.25
CA GLN A 106 -19.84 14.73 8.97
C GLN A 106 -19.46 13.32 8.48
N VAL A 107 -18.56 12.60 9.16
CA VAL A 107 -18.11 11.25 8.76
C VAL A 107 -19.29 10.33 8.46
N GLY A 108 -20.23 10.22 9.39
CA GLY A 108 -21.39 9.32 9.22
C GLY A 108 -22.28 9.72 8.05
N VAL A 109 -22.43 11.02 7.80
CA VAL A 109 -23.21 11.55 6.66
C VAL A 109 -22.51 11.24 5.34
N LEU A 110 -21.19 11.45 5.28
CA LEU A 110 -20.38 11.17 4.09
C LEU A 110 -20.36 9.68 3.76
N LEU A 111 -20.14 8.81 4.74
CA LEU A 111 -20.14 7.36 4.54
C LEU A 111 -21.51 6.84 4.11
N LYS A 112 -22.60 7.41 4.64
CA LYS A 112 -23.95 7.07 4.19
C LYS A 112 -24.21 7.51 2.75
N LYS A 113 -23.74 8.71 2.37
CA LYS A 113 -23.92 9.28 1.04
C LYS A 113 -23.12 8.53 -0.03
N TYR A 114 -21.91 8.09 0.32
CA TYR A 114 -20.96 7.45 -0.61
C TYR A 114 -20.81 5.95 -0.35
N LYS A 115 -21.79 5.30 0.27
CA LYS A 115 -21.75 3.86 0.53
C LYS A 115 -21.60 3.07 -0.79
N GLY A 116 -20.53 2.30 -0.90
CA GLY A 116 -20.16 1.57 -2.13
C GLY A 116 -19.37 2.38 -3.16
N ASN A 117 -19.25 3.70 -2.96
CA ASN A 117 -18.48 4.63 -3.80
C ASN A 117 -17.42 5.36 -2.98
N GLU A 118 -16.80 4.68 -2.00
CA GLU A 118 -15.85 5.31 -1.09
C GLU A 118 -14.61 5.84 -1.83
N LYS A 119 -14.16 5.15 -2.88
CA LYS A 119 -13.08 5.66 -3.76
C LYS A 119 -13.39 7.02 -4.36
N GLU A 120 -14.65 7.25 -4.76
CA GLU A 120 -15.08 8.53 -5.33
C GLU A 120 -15.10 9.65 -4.28
N LEU A 121 -15.52 9.33 -3.04
CA LEU A 121 -15.46 10.24 -1.90
C LEU A 121 -14.02 10.75 -1.71
N PHE A 122 -13.06 9.83 -1.63
CA PHE A 122 -11.67 10.20 -1.39
C PHE A 122 -11.00 10.88 -2.58
N SER A 123 -11.37 10.54 -3.82
CA SER A 123 -10.95 11.29 -5.01
C SER A 123 -11.42 12.75 -4.95
N LYS A 124 -12.69 12.99 -4.61
CA LYS A 124 -13.23 14.35 -4.47
C LYS A 124 -12.57 15.11 -3.32
N LEU A 125 -12.26 14.43 -2.22
CA LEU A 125 -11.56 15.05 -1.09
C LEU A 125 -10.11 15.39 -1.48
N SER A 126 -9.37 14.48 -2.10
CA SER A 126 -7.97 14.74 -2.50
C SER A 126 -7.85 15.91 -3.47
N ASP A 127 -8.72 15.97 -4.48
CA ASP A 127 -8.67 16.99 -5.53
C ASP A 127 -8.95 18.39 -5.00
N ASN A 128 -9.98 18.53 -4.17
CA ASN A 128 -10.34 19.82 -3.58
C ASN A 128 -9.20 20.42 -2.74
N PHE A 129 -8.39 19.55 -2.14
CA PHE A 129 -7.50 19.92 -1.05
C PHE A 129 -6.01 19.77 -1.32
N HIS A 130 -5.63 19.34 -2.53
CA HIS A 130 -4.23 19.01 -2.85
C HIS A 130 -3.66 18.02 -1.80
N ALA A 131 -4.55 17.21 -1.25
CA ALA A 131 -4.29 16.24 -0.22
C ALA A 131 -4.02 14.88 -0.89
N CYS A 132 -3.26 14.02 -0.22
CA CYS A 132 -3.07 12.66 -0.71
C CYS A 132 -4.40 11.89 -0.70
N ASN A 133 -4.65 11.09 -1.73
CA ASN A 133 -5.76 10.15 -1.75
C ASN A 133 -5.29 8.82 -1.13
N PRO A 134 -5.91 8.33 -0.04
CA PRO A 134 -5.49 7.08 0.61
C PRO A 134 -5.51 5.86 -0.32
N PHE A 135 -6.32 5.85 -1.39
CA PHE A 135 -6.32 4.76 -2.38
C PHE A 135 -5.20 4.85 -3.41
N ASP A 136 -4.66 6.06 -3.64
CA ASP A 136 -3.50 6.27 -4.52
C ASP A 136 -2.18 6.18 -3.75
N MET A 137 -2.25 6.13 -2.41
CA MET A 137 -1.08 5.95 -1.57
C MET A 137 -0.52 4.53 -1.74
N PRO A 138 0.81 4.38 -1.76
CA PRO A 138 1.44 3.09 -1.60
C PRO A 138 0.84 2.37 -0.40
N LYS A 139 0.27 1.18 -0.60
CA LYS A 139 -0.13 0.33 0.52
C LYS A 139 1.09 0.18 1.45
N ALA A 140 0.92 0.37 2.75
CA ALA A 140 2.02 0.18 3.69
C ALA A 140 2.55 -1.26 3.56
N ILE A 141 3.86 -1.44 3.47
CA ILE A 141 4.47 -2.77 3.42
C ILE A 141 4.74 -3.19 4.85
N ASN A 142 4.19 -4.33 5.25
CA ASN A 142 4.56 -4.96 6.51
C ASN A 142 5.95 -5.60 6.37
N TYR A 143 7.01 -4.79 6.54
CA TYR A 143 8.39 -5.24 6.40
C TYR A 143 8.77 -6.29 7.44
N GLU A 144 8.14 -6.29 8.62
CA GLU A 144 8.37 -7.30 9.67
C GLU A 144 7.95 -8.68 9.21
N GLN A 145 6.75 -8.79 8.64
CA GLN A 145 6.25 -10.04 8.09
C GLN A 145 7.10 -10.52 6.90
N VAL A 146 7.46 -9.61 5.98
CA VAL A 146 8.28 -9.94 4.81
C VAL A 146 9.67 -10.42 5.22
N LEU A 147 10.32 -9.73 6.17
CA LEU A 147 11.65 -10.10 6.66
C LEU A 147 11.62 -11.40 7.46
N THR A 148 10.60 -11.58 8.31
CA THR A 148 10.40 -12.81 9.08
C THR A 148 10.25 -14.02 8.17
N ASN A 149 9.43 -13.92 7.12
CA ASN A 149 9.24 -15.01 6.17
C ASN A 149 10.53 -15.33 5.41
N PHE A 150 11.25 -14.31 4.95
CA PHE A 150 12.52 -14.50 4.26
C PHE A 150 13.59 -15.14 5.15
N LEU A 151 13.74 -14.68 6.39
CA LEU A 151 14.70 -15.26 7.34
C LEU A 151 14.28 -16.66 7.80
N ARG A 152 12.99 -16.96 7.91
CA ARG A 152 12.54 -18.33 8.25
C ARG A 152 13.04 -19.36 7.23
N GLU A 153 13.09 -19.00 5.95
CA GLU A 153 13.53 -19.88 4.87
C GLU A 153 15.05 -19.98 4.75
N HIS A 154 15.78 -18.88 5.01
CA HIS A 154 17.23 -18.81 4.76
C HIS A 154 18.11 -18.84 6.03
N ASP A 155 17.62 -18.31 7.15
CA ASP A 155 18.36 -18.18 8.42
C ASP A 155 17.42 -17.99 9.62
N PRO A 156 16.78 -19.08 10.12
CA PRO A 156 15.76 -19.00 11.16
C PRO A 156 16.30 -18.48 12.50
N ALA A 157 17.62 -18.54 12.73
CA ALA A 157 18.24 -18.03 13.95
C ALA A 157 18.14 -16.51 14.08
N LYS A 158 18.06 -15.78 12.96
CA LYS A 158 17.96 -14.31 12.94
C LYS A 158 16.53 -13.76 12.99
N VAL A 159 15.52 -14.64 13.06
CA VAL A 159 14.11 -14.21 13.11
C VAL A 159 13.82 -13.39 14.38
N GLY A 160 14.47 -13.70 15.50
CA GLY A 160 14.33 -12.91 16.74
C GLY A 160 14.87 -11.48 16.63
N ASP A 161 15.80 -11.22 15.71
CA ASP A 161 16.45 -9.92 15.54
C ASP A 161 15.71 -9.01 14.54
N VAL A 162 14.60 -9.47 13.97
CA VAL A 162 13.81 -8.73 12.97
C VAL A 162 13.40 -7.33 13.47
N PRO A 163 12.83 -7.15 14.67
CA PRO A 163 12.40 -5.83 15.13
C PRO A 163 13.57 -4.86 15.27
N SER A 164 14.70 -5.35 15.79
CA SER A 164 15.93 -4.57 15.97
C SER A 164 16.52 -4.15 14.61
N THR A 165 16.55 -5.07 13.65
CA THR A 165 17.07 -4.83 12.30
C THR A 165 16.23 -3.78 11.56
N LEU A 166 14.91 -3.90 11.62
CA LEU A 166 14.00 -2.95 10.98
C LEU A 166 14.07 -1.57 11.61
N LYS A 167 14.23 -1.47 12.93
CA LYS A 167 14.41 -0.18 13.60
C LYS A 167 15.70 0.52 13.15
N GLN A 168 16.79 -0.22 12.97
CA GLN A 168 18.06 0.34 12.47
C GLN A 168 18.01 0.68 10.98
N CYS A 169 17.24 -0.09 10.20
CA CYS A 169 17.13 0.05 8.75
C CYS A 169 15.90 0.86 8.31
N LYS A 170 15.26 1.61 9.22
CA LYS A 170 14.08 2.41 8.91
C LYS A 170 14.38 3.43 7.80
N GLY A 171 13.59 3.41 6.73
CA GLY A 171 13.78 4.21 5.51
C GLY A 171 14.82 3.67 4.53
N LYS A 172 15.46 2.53 4.82
CA LYS A 172 16.44 1.84 3.97
C LYS A 172 16.08 0.37 3.73
N GLU A 173 14.80 0.02 3.88
CA GLU A 173 14.30 -1.35 3.85
C GLU A 173 14.61 -2.02 2.50
N ALA A 174 14.41 -1.31 1.39
CA ALA A 174 14.73 -1.85 0.06
C ALA A 174 16.21 -2.20 -0.12
N ILE A 175 17.12 -1.41 0.49
CA ILE A 175 18.55 -1.69 0.47
C ILE A 175 18.83 -2.92 1.35
N LEU A 176 18.24 -3.00 2.54
CA LEU A 176 18.35 -4.16 3.42
C LEU A 176 17.98 -5.46 2.67
N PHE A 177 16.82 -5.50 2.01
CA PHE A 177 16.41 -6.69 1.26
C PHE A 177 17.31 -6.98 0.05
N SER A 178 17.86 -5.97 -0.63
CA SER A 178 18.82 -6.20 -1.72
C SER A 178 20.13 -6.82 -1.23
N VAL A 179 20.61 -6.41 -0.05
CA VAL A 179 21.82 -6.96 0.59
C VAL A 179 21.56 -8.39 1.06
N LEU A 180 20.38 -8.66 1.63
CA LEU A 180 19.97 -10.00 2.02
C LEU A 180 19.86 -10.93 0.80
N ALA A 181 19.23 -10.47 -0.28
CA ALA A 181 19.15 -11.20 -1.55
C ALA A 181 20.54 -11.57 -2.07
N GLN A 182 21.49 -10.62 -2.03
CA GLN A 182 22.88 -10.88 -2.41
C GLN A 182 23.57 -11.87 -1.46
N ARG A 183 23.39 -11.72 -0.14
CA ARG A 183 24.04 -12.56 0.88
C ARG A 183 23.61 -14.02 0.81
N TYR A 184 22.32 -14.26 0.59
CA TYR A 184 21.74 -15.61 0.58
C TYR A 184 21.59 -16.18 -0.85
N GLY A 185 21.98 -15.43 -1.89
CA GLY A 185 21.83 -15.85 -3.28
C GLY A 185 20.36 -16.02 -3.73
N ALA A 186 19.45 -15.34 -3.04
CA ALA A 186 18.00 -15.49 -3.20
C ALA A 186 17.40 -14.29 -3.94
N PRO A 187 16.20 -14.42 -4.54
CA PRO A 187 15.46 -13.26 -5.06
C PRO A 187 15.09 -12.29 -3.92
N ASN A 188 14.97 -11.00 -4.25
CA ASN A 188 14.57 -10.00 -3.26
C ASN A 188 13.19 -10.33 -2.67
N ALA A 189 13.09 -10.40 -1.33
CA ALA A 189 11.86 -10.73 -0.62
C ALA A 189 10.69 -9.79 -0.96
N LEU A 190 10.98 -8.52 -1.29
CA LEU A 190 9.98 -7.54 -1.70
C LEU A 190 9.35 -7.85 -3.06
N ASN A 191 9.91 -8.78 -3.85
CA ASN A 191 9.29 -9.25 -5.08
C ASN A 191 7.91 -9.86 -4.81
N SER A 192 7.74 -10.59 -3.70
CA SER A 192 6.43 -11.14 -3.31
C SER A 192 5.37 -10.03 -3.17
N VAL A 193 5.74 -8.93 -2.54
CA VAL A 193 4.88 -7.76 -2.34
C VAL A 193 4.57 -7.08 -3.68
N LEU A 194 5.58 -6.91 -4.55
CA LEU A 194 5.37 -6.34 -5.88
C LEU A 194 4.41 -7.21 -6.71
N LEU A 195 4.61 -8.53 -6.73
CA LEU A 195 3.78 -9.47 -7.49
C LEU A 195 2.34 -9.43 -7.01
N SER A 196 2.09 -9.52 -5.71
CA SER A 196 0.74 -9.44 -5.17
C SER A 196 0.06 -8.10 -5.50
N ARG A 197 0.82 -7.00 -5.60
CA ARG A 197 0.28 -5.71 -6.05
C ARG A 197 -0.07 -5.74 -7.54
N LEU A 198 0.81 -6.27 -8.38
CA LEU A 198 0.57 -6.40 -9.82
C LEU A 198 -0.65 -7.26 -10.13
N GLU A 199 -0.83 -8.36 -9.40
CA GLU A 199 -1.99 -9.27 -9.55
C GLU A 199 -3.31 -8.62 -9.12
N SER A 200 -3.26 -7.70 -8.14
CA SER A 200 -4.46 -7.02 -7.63
C SER A 200 -5.00 -5.92 -8.55
N VAL A 201 -4.28 -5.55 -9.62
CA VAL A 201 -4.75 -4.52 -10.55
C VAL A 201 -5.42 -5.15 -11.76
N GLU A 202 -6.71 -4.88 -11.91
CA GLU A 202 -7.49 -5.24 -13.09
C GLU A 202 -7.24 -4.19 -14.21
N GLN A 203 -6.61 -4.61 -15.32
CA GLN A 203 -6.46 -3.88 -16.60
C GLN A 203 -5.37 -2.78 -16.69
N PRO A 204 -4.96 -2.35 -17.92
CA PRO A 204 -3.56 -2.16 -18.30
C PRO A 204 -2.89 -1.06 -17.48
N LEU A 205 -1.83 -1.44 -16.76
CA LEU A 205 -0.97 -0.44 -16.13
C LEU A 205 -0.24 0.35 -17.22
N ASP A 206 -0.54 1.64 -17.29
CA ASP A 206 0.35 2.58 -17.96
C ASP A 206 1.75 2.50 -17.34
N ASN A 207 2.79 2.79 -18.15
CA ASN A 207 4.18 2.81 -17.68
C ASN A 207 4.37 3.69 -16.43
N LEU A 208 3.59 4.78 -16.31
CA LEU A 208 3.59 5.65 -15.13
C LEU A 208 3.03 4.97 -13.88
N ALA A 209 1.91 4.26 -14.00
CA ALA A 209 1.33 3.50 -12.89
C ALA A 209 2.29 2.39 -12.46
N LEU A 210 2.90 1.70 -13.43
CA LEU A 210 3.89 0.65 -13.19
C LEU A 210 5.14 1.18 -12.49
N ALA A 211 5.68 2.31 -12.95
CA ALA A 211 6.86 2.93 -12.35
C ALA A 211 6.57 3.42 -10.92
N LYS A 212 5.41 4.05 -10.70
CA LYS A 212 4.98 4.45 -9.36
C LYS A 212 4.85 3.24 -8.44
N MET A 213 4.26 2.14 -8.93
CA MET A 213 4.10 0.91 -8.15
C MET A 213 5.44 0.27 -7.81
N TYR A 214 6.33 0.15 -8.78
CA TYR A 214 7.67 -0.40 -8.56
C TYR A 214 8.45 0.44 -7.56
N LEU A 215 8.50 1.76 -7.76
CA LEU A 215 9.17 2.68 -6.83
C LEU A 215 8.49 2.67 -5.46
N SER A 216 7.18 2.47 -5.37
CA SER A 216 6.50 2.39 -4.08
C SER A 216 6.96 1.21 -3.22
N VAL A 217 7.49 0.15 -3.85
CA VAL A 217 8.01 -1.03 -3.16
C VAL A 217 9.51 -0.91 -2.88
N PHE A 218 10.29 -0.48 -3.87
CA PHE A 218 11.75 -0.51 -3.79
C PHE A 218 12.40 0.86 -3.48
N ASN A 219 11.69 1.97 -3.66
CA ASN A 219 12.20 3.30 -3.36
C ASN A 219 11.06 4.34 -3.19
N PRO A 220 10.32 4.30 -2.07
CA PRO A 220 9.15 5.14 -1.87
C PRO A 220 9.46 6.65 -1.94
N SER A 221 10.69 7.04 -1.57
CA SER A 221 11.15 8.44 -1.63
C SER A 221 11.13 9.04 -3.05
N CYS A 222 11.26 8.19 -4.08
CA CYS A 222 11.35 8.61 -5.47
C CYS A 222 10.04 8.45 -6.26
N VAL A 223 8.94 8.04 -5.63
CA VAL A 223 7.65 7.79 -6.32
C VAL A 223 7.13 9.05 -7.02
N ASN A 224 7.25 10.22 -6.39
CA ASN A 224 6.83 11.50 -7.00
C ASN A 224 7.66 11.86 -8.23
N ARG A 225 8.90 11.33 -8.32
CA ARG A 225 9.81 11.53 -9.45
C ARG A 225 9.59 10.52 -10.57
N ALA A 226 8.66 9.56 -10.42
CA ALA A 226 8.37 8.55 -11.43
C ALA A 226 8.11 9.15 -12.82
N LYS A 227 7.37 10.27 -12.88
CA LYS A 227 7.05 10.95 -14.14
C LYS A 227 8.30 11.53 -14.82
N GLU A 228 9.18 12.18 -14.06
CA GLU A 228 10.44 12.71 -14.57
C GLU A 228 11.42 11.60 -14.98
N LEU A 229 11.45 10.50 -14.22
CA LEU A 229 12.26 9.33 -14.54
C LEU A 229 11.80 8.71 -15.86
N LEU A 230 10.48 8.58 -16.07
CA LEU A 230 9.95 8.07 -17.33
C LEU A 230 10.22 9.01 -18.50
N SER A 231 10.14 10.33 -18.31
CA SER A 231 10.42 11.26 -19.41
C SER A 231 11.86 11.17 -19.91
N GLN A 232 12.82 10.79 -19.06
CA GLN A 232 14.21 10.54 -19.46
C GLN A 232 14.38 9.25 -20.28
N TYR A 233 13.43 8.33 -20.15
CA TYR A 233 13.43 7.00 -20.77
C TYR A 233 12.27 6.82 -21.74
N ASN A 234 11.76 7.90 -22.36
CA ASN A 234 10.65 7.84 -23.30
C ASN A 234 10.99 6.91 -24.49
N GLY A 235 10.19 5.85 -24.69
CA GLY A 235 10.44 4.79 -25.67
C GLY A 235 11.53 3.77 -25.29
N ARG A 236 12.14 3.92 -24.10
CA ARG A 236 13.13 3.02 -23.49
C ARG A 236 12.74 2.64 -22.06
N GLU A 237 11.44 2.54 -21.81
CA GLU A 237 10.92 2.23 -20.48
C GLU A 237 11.38 0.84 -20.02
N SER A 238 11.52 -0.11 -20.95
CA SER A 238 12.09 -1.44 -20.68
C SER A 238 13.49 -1.35 -20.06
N ASP A 239 14.35 -0.45 -20.55
CA ASP A 239 15.71 -0.24 -20.02
C ASP A 239 15.68 0.36 -18.61
N LEU A 240 14.73 1.27 -18.33
CA LEU A 240 14.54 1.82 -16.99
C LEU A 240 14.21 0.70 -15.99
N PHE A 241 13.24 -0.14 -16.30
CA PHE A 241 12.85 -1.24 -15.42
C PHE A 241 13.93 -2.32 -15.31
N ALA A 242 14.72 -2.57 -16.37
CA ALA A 242 15.87 -3.47 -16.31
C ALA A 242 16.95 -2.96 -15.35
N LYS A 243 17.31 -1.67 -15.44
CA LYS A 243 18.28 -1.04 -14.53
C LYS A 243 17.77 -1.04 -13.08
N LEU A 244 16.48 -0.78 -12.87
CA LEU A 244 15.88 -0.82 -11.54
C LEU A 244 15.85 -2.24 -10.98
N ALA A 245 15.52 -3.24 -11.80
CA ALA A 245 15.54 -4.66 -11.43
C ALA A 245 16.95 -5.10 -11.01
N GLU A 246 17.96 -4.74 -11.80
CA GLU A 246 19.36 -5.02 -11.50
C GLU A 246 19.79 -4.36 -10.19
N LYS A 247 19.51 -3.06 -10.03
CA LYS A 247 19.88 -2.28 -8.84
C LYS A 247 19.33 -2.87 -7.54
N PHE A 248 18.09 -3.36 -7.56
CA PHE A 248 17.43 -3.89 -6.37
C PHE A 248 17.46 -5.43 -6.29
N ARG A 249 18.11 -6.12 -7.24
CA ARG A 249 18.03 -7.59 -7.41
C ARG A 249 16.59 -8.09 -7.39
N ALA A 250 15.73 -7.33 -8.04
CA ALA A 250 14.29 -7.51 -8.06
C ALA A 250 13.82 -7.97 -9.44
N ILE A 251 12.57 -8.41 -9.52
CA ILE A 251 11.96 -8.80 -10.80
C ILE A 251 11.73 -7.58 -11.69
N ASN A 252 11.91 -7.72 -13.02
CA ASN A 252 11.49 -6.70 -13.96
C ASN A 252 9.98 -6.85 -14.22
N PRO A 253 9.14 -5.86 -13.87
CA PRO A 253 7.69 -5.98 -13.99
C PRO A 253 7.20 -6.08 -15.44
N ILE A 254 7.91 -5.45 -16.40
CA ILE A 254 7.55 -5.54 -17.83
C ILE A 254 7.83 -6.94 -18.36
N GLU A 255 9.01 -7.49 -18.06
CA GLU A 255 9.36 -8.85 -18.48
C GLU A 255 8.47 -9.89 -17.82
N HIS A 256 8.13 -9.71 -16.54
CA HIS A 256 7.20 -10.58 -15.84
C HIS A 256 5.82 -10.60 -16.51
N ALA A 257 5.26 -9.43 -16.85
CA ALA A 257 3.99 -9.33 -17.57
C ALA A 257 4.04 -10.00 -18.96
N ARG A 258 5.15 -9.83 -19.69
CA ARG A 258 5.37 -10.50 -20.99
C ARG A 258 5.38 -12.01 -20.84
N ILE A 259 6.13 -12.54 -19.87
CA ILE A 259 6.23 -13.98 -19.62
C ILE A 259 4.86 -14.55 -19.24
N GLN A 260 4.11 -13.90 -18.34
CA GLN A 260 2.76 -14.34 -17.98
C GLN A 260 1.82 -14.40 -19.20
N SER A 261 1.82 -13.37 -20.05
CA SER A 261 0.99 -13.35 -21.27
C SER A 261 1.33 -14.48 -22.25
N ASN A 262 2.62 -14.84 -22.36
CA ASN A 262 3.08 -15.93 -23.23
C ASN A 262 2.72 -17.31 -22.66
N VAL A 263 2.79 -17.48 -21.35
CA VAL A 263 2.40 -18.72 -20.65
C VAL A 263 0.89 -18.96 -20.78
N SER A 264 0.06 -17.93 -20.59
CA SER A 264 -1.39 -18.04 -20.80
C SER A 264 -1.74 -18.41 -22.25
N ARG A 265 -1.01 -17.86 -23.23
CA ARG A 265 -1.22 -18.16 -24.66
C ARG A 265 -0.72 -19.55 -25.05
N ALA A 266 0.33 -20.06 -24.41
CA ALA A 266 0.82 -21.43 -24.58
C ALA A 266 -0.14 -22.45 -23.95
N ALA A 267 -0.70 -22.15 -22.78
CA ALA A 267 -1.71 -22.99 -22.13
C ALA A 267 -3.01 -23.10 -22.96
N SER A 268 -3.45 -22.02 -23.62
CA SER A 268 -4.60 -22.07 -24.53
C SER A 268 -4.33 -22.84 -25.83
N LYS A 269 -3.07 -22.96 -26.27
CA LYS A 269 -2.69 -23.77 -27.45
C LYS A 269 -2.46 -25.24 -27.13
N ALA A 270 -2.29 -25.59 -25.85
CA ALA A 270 -2.03 -26.95 -25.40
C ALA A 270 -3.29 -27.75 -25.05
N SER A 271 -4.51 -27.22 -25.25
CA SER A 271 -5.75 -28.00 -25.17
C SER A 271 -5.87 -28.94 -26.37
N PRO A 272 -5.74 -30.27 -26.21
CA PRO A 272 -5.90 -31.21 -27.31
C PRO A 272 -7.37 -31.58 -27.49
N CYS A 273 -7.82 -31.58 -28.74
CA CYS A 273 -8.95 -32.32 -29.31
C CYS A 273 -9.73 -33.22 -28.34
N ARG A 274 -10.97 -32.85 -28.05
CA ARG A 274 -12.02 -33.83 -27.79
C ARG A 274 -13.35 -33.31 -28.31
N GLU A 275 -13.70 -33.71 -29.53
CA GLU A 275 -15.07 -34.07 -29.93
C GLU A 275 -15.12 -34.44 -31.41
N ARG A 276 -15.19 -35.75 -31.69
CA ARG A 276 -15.94 -36.24 -32.83
C ARG A 276 -16.77 -37.43 -32.37
N SER A 277 -18.07 -37.18 -32.24
CA SER A 277 -19.11 -38.10 -31.82
C SER A 277 -19.29 -39.31 -32.74
N ALA A 278 -19.70 -40.40 -32.09
CA ALA A 278 -20.71 -41.39 -32.48
C ALA A 278 -20.49 -42.25 -33.73
N ARG A 279 -20.32 -43.56 -33.50
CA ARG A 279 -21.12 -44.60 -34.18
C ARG A 279 -21.48 -45.70 -33.18
N THR A 280 -22.79 -45.86 -33.00
CA THR A 280 -23.49 -46.91 -32.28
C THR A 280 -23.31 -48.25 -33.00
N ASN A 281 -22.96 -49.30 -32.25
CA ASN A 281 -22.97 -50.69 -32.71
C ASN A 281 -24.35 -51.32 -32.41
N PRO A 282 -24.99 -52.03 -33.36
CA PRO A 282 -26.18 -52.81 -33.08
C PRO A 282 -25.83 -54.21 -32.55
N VAL A 283 -26.69 -54.69 -31.66
CA VAL A 283 -26.74 -56.03 -31.06
C VAL A 283 -27.00 -57.10 -32.12
N PRO A 284 -26.30 -58.26 -32.12
CA PRO A 284 -26.73 -59.41 -32.90
C PRO A 284 -27.71 -60.28 -32.10
N GLN A 285 -28.90 -60.49 -32.67
CA GLN A 285 -29.87 -61.51 -32.27
C GLN A 285 -29.37 -62.89 -32.74
N SER A 286 -29.35 -63.86 -31.82
CA SER A 286 -29.14 -65.28 -32.13
C SER A 286 -30.44 -65.91 -32.68
N PRO A 287 -30.41 -66.68 -33.78
CA PRO A 287 -31.50 -67.58 -34.14
C PRO A 287 -31.29 -68.97 -33.54
N GLY A 288 -32.39 -69.57 -33.10
CA GLY A 288 -32.46 -70.90 -32.50
C GLY A 288 -32.14 -72.03 -33.49
N ILE A 289 -31.59 -73.10 -32.93
CA ILE A 289 -31.40 -74.39 -33.57
C ILE A 289 -32.67 -75.21 -33.35
N ALA A 290 -33.27 -75.66 -34.44
CA ALA A 290 -34.20 -76.78 -34.48
C ALA A 290 -33.43 -78.01 -34.98
N VAL A 291 -33.35 -79.06 -34.16
CA VAL A 291 -33.60 -80.49 -34.48
C VAL A 291 -33.90 -81.19 -33.15
#